data_AF-A0A9P6C217-F1
#
_entry.id   AF-A0A9P6C217-F1
#
_cell.length_a   1.000
_cell.length_b   1.000
_cell.length_c   1.000
_cell.angle_alpha   90.00
_cell.angle_beta   90.00
_cell.angle_gamma   90.00
#
_symmetry.space_group_name_H-M   'P 1'
#
loop_
_entity.id
_entity.type
_entity.pdbx_description
1 polymer ?
#
loop_
_entity_poly.entity_id
_entity_poly.type
_entity_poly.pdbx_seq_one_letter_code
_entity_poly.pdbx_strand_id
1 'polypeptide(L)'
;MWTKKSGFEPAPRDTHETLQDVDFRLESLLQRHRRLSFSLEIYRGVLAPISRIPYEILEQIFQYTLPPGFVKPSIRQSPLLLTAVCRKWRSVALSTRSLW
;
A
#
# COMPACT_ATOMS: atom_id res chain seq x y z
N MET A 1 65.42 -1.57 -28.14
CA MET A 1 65.17 -3.02 -28.19
C MET A 1 64.34 -3.41 -26.98
N TRP A 2 63.23 -4.09 -27.24
CA TRP A 2 62.14 -4.46 -26.32
C TRP A 2 62.62 -5.47 -25.26
N THR A 3 62.10 -5.55 -24.02
CA THR A 3 60.78 -6.10 -23.71
C THR A 3 60.40 -6.01 -22.21
N LYS A 4 59.13 -5.67 -21.97
CA LYS A 4 58.21 -6.16 -20.92
C LYS A 4 58.65 -6.17 -19.44
N LYS A 5 58.23 -5.12 -18.72
CA LYS A 5 57.75 -5.27 -17.34
C LYS A 5 56.40 -6.03 -17.37
N SER A 6 56.43 -7.36 -17.31
CA SER A 6 55.26 -8.15 -16.93
C SER A 6 55.26 -8.31 -15.41
N GLY A 7 54.84 -7.25 -14.72
CA GLY A 7 54.33 -7.36 -13.35
C GLY A 7 52.92 -7.91 -13.46
N PHE A 8 52.75 -9.17 -13.08
CA PHE A 8 51.47 -9.85 -12.95
C PHE A 8 50.65 -9.11 -11.89
N GLU A 9 49.76 -8.22 -12.32
CA GLU A 9 48.68 -7.68 -11.48
C GLU A 9 47.74 -8.86 -11.21
N PRO A 10 47.60 -9.35 -9.98
CA PRO A 10 46.68 -10.44 -9.71
C PRO A 10 45.26 -9.94 -9.95
N ALA A 11 44.59 -10.52 -10.95
CA ALA A 11 43.17 -10.30 -11.20
C ALA A 11 42.37 -10.52 -9.90
N PRO A 12 41.44 -9.61 -9.54
CA PRO A 12 40.84 -9.63 -8.21
C PRO A 12 39.78 -10.74 -8.14
N ARG A 13 40.19 -11.90 -7.61
CA ARG A 13 39.29 -13.02 -7.28
C ARG A 13 38.23 -12.64 -6.23
N ASP A 14 38.42 -11.55 -5.52
CA ASP A 14 37.56 -11.07 -4.41
C ASP A 14 36.39 -10.17 -4.87
N THR A 15 36.30 -9.84 -6.17
CA THR A 15 35.23 -8.96 -6.69
C THR A 15 33.86 -9.62 -6.69
N HIS A 16 33.77 -10.92 -6.96
CA HIS A 16 32.50 -11.62 -6.98
C HIS A 16 31.94 -11.82 -5.56
N GLU A 17 32.81 -12.10 -4.60
CA GLU A 17 32.43 -12.29 -3.19
C GLU A 17 31.96 -10.97 -2.56
N THR A 18 32.64 -9.86 -2.87
CA THR A 18 32.23 -8.51 -2.43
C THR A 18 30.94 -8.04 -3.09
N LEU A 19 30.71 -8.34 -4.37
CA LEU A 19 29.44 -8.05 -5.03
C LEU A 19 28.28 -8.88 -4.44
N GLN A 20 28.51 -10.16 -4.13
CA GLN A 20 27.52 -11.00 -3.45
C GLN A 20 27.16 -10.49 -2.05
N ASP A 21 28.15 -10.03 -1.26
CA ASP A 21 27.88 -9.42 0.05
C ASP A 21 27.04 -8.15 -0.09
N VAL A 22 27.39 -7.28 -1.04
CA VAL A 22 26.66 -6.03 -1.28
C VAL A 22 25.23 -6.31 -1.74
N ASP A 23 25.02 -7.27 -2.64
CA ASP A 23 23.69 -7.68 -3.10
C ASP A 23 22.85 -8.25 -1.96
N PHE A 24 23.43 -9.13 -1.12
CA PHE A 24 22.75 -9.66 0.05
C PHE A 24 22.33 -8.55 1.03
N ARG A 25 23.22 -7.59 1.27
CA ARG A 25 22.92 -6.43 2.12
C ARG A 25 21.83 -5.57 1.51
N LEU A 26 21.84 -5.34 0.21
CA LEU A 26 20.79 -4.61 -0.50
C LEU A 26 19.43 -5.31 -0.35
N GLU A 27 19.37 -6.62 -0.57
CA GLU A 27 18.15 -7.41 -0.40
C GLU A 27 17.61 -7.31 1.03
N SER A 28 18.49 -7.40 2.04
CA SER A 28 18.10 -7.28 3.45
C SER A 28 17.51 -5.90 3.76
N LEU A 29 18.11 -4.82 3.21
CA LEU A 29 17.62 -3.45 3.38
C LEU A 29 16.28 -3.24 2.68
N LEU A 30 16.12 -3.77 1.46
CA LEU A 30 14.86 -3.71 0.72
C LEU A 30 13.75 -4.50 1.43
N GLN A 31 14.07 -5.66 2.00
CA GLN A 31 13.11 -6.43 2.79
C GLN A 31 12.69 -5.65 4.04
N ARG A 32 13.65 -5.04 4.76
CA ARG A 32 13.35 -4.22 5.93
C ARG A 32 12.53 -2.99 5.57
N HIS A 33 12.87 -2.31 4.48
CA HIS A 33 12.10 -1.18 3.96
C HIS A 33 10.65 -1.60 3.67
N ARG A 34 10.44 -2.69 2.91
CA ARG A 34 9.10 -3.22 2.63
C ARG A 34 8.29 -3.48 3.89
N ARG A 35 8.90 -4.10 4.91
CA ARG A 35 8.23 -4.36 6.21
C ARG A 35 7.81 -3.06 6.89
N LEU A 36 8.72 -2.09 7.00
CA LEU A 36 8.44 -0.80 7.64
C LEU A 36 7.37 0.00 6.87
N SER A 37 7.46 0.05 5.54
CA SER A 37 6.46 0.71 4.71
C SER A 37 5.08 0.08 4.89
N PHE A 38 4.99 -1.24 4.93
CA PHE A 38 3.73 -1.95 5.19
C PHE A 38 3.15 -1.61 6.57
N SER A 39 3.98 -1.61 7.63
CA SER A 39 3.54 -1.21 8.96
C SER A 39 3.05 0.24 9.00
N LEU A 40 3.76 1.17 8.35
CA LEU A 40 3.35 2.57 8.28
C LEU A 40 2.00 2.73 7.56
N GLU A 41 1.76 1.97 6.51
CA GLU A 41 0.47 2.02 5.79
C GLU A 41 -0.69 1.54 6.67
N ILE A 42 -0.47 0.48 7.46
CA ILE A 42 -1.46 0.03 8.45
C ILE A 42 -1.73 1.13 9.48
N TYR A 43 -0.67 1.71 10.07
CA TYR A 43 -0.83 2.77 11.07
C TYR A 43 -1.54 4.00 10.49
N ARG A 44 -1.21 4.40 9.26
CA ARG A 44 -1.92 5.48 8.55
C ARG A 44 -3.40 5.16 8.38
N GLY A 45 -3.74 3.93 8.00
CA GLY A 45 -5.13 3.49 7.89
C GLY A 45 -5.89 3.55 9.22
N VAL A 46 -5.25 3.13 10.33
CA VAL A 46 -5.84 3.18 11.67
C VAL A 46 -6.00 4.62 12.19
N LEU A 47 -4.98 5.46 11.97
CA LEU A 47 -4.96 6.85 12.40
C LEU A 47 -5.77 7.78 11.49
N ALA A 48 -6.17 7.32 10.30
CA ALA A 48 -7.00 8.09 9.39
C ALA A 48 -8.27 8.57 10.11
N PRO A 49 -8.66 9.85 9.99
CA PRO A 49 -9.83 10.39 10.67
C PRO A 49 -11.10 9.55 10.44
N ILE A 50 -11.26 9.04 9.22
CA ILE A 50 -12.39 8.22 8.79
C ILE A 50 -12.53 6.90 9.57
N SER A 51 -11.41 6.33 10.04
CA SER A 51 -11.39 5.11 10.85
C SER A 51 -11.90 5.36 12.27
N ARG A 52 -11.89 6.61 12.74
CA ARG A 52 -12.34 7.02 14.08
C ARG A 52 -13.79 7.51 14.13
N ILE A 53 -14.40 7.80 12.98
CA ILE A 53 -15.81 8.23 12.92
C ILE A 53 -16.73 7.10 13.39
N PRO A 54 -17.69 7.34 14.30
CA PRO A 54 -18.68 6.33 14.70
C PRO A 54 -19.49 5.79 13.52
N TYR A 55 -20.10 4.62 13.70
CA TYR A 55 -20.91 3.98 12.67
C TYR A 55 -22.08 4.88 12.25
N GLU A 56 -22.77 5.45 13.23
CA GLU A 56 -23.99 6.24 13.08
C GLU A 56 -23.74 7.52 12.29
N ILE A 57 -22.57 8.14 12.50
CA ILE A 57 -22.18 9.36 11.79
C ILE A 57 -21.82 9.03 10.34
N LEU A 58 -21.14 7.92 10.08
CA LEU A 58 -20.87 7.46 8.71
C LEU A 58 -22.17 7.15 7.96
N GLU A 59 -23.11 6.46 8.62
CA GLU A 59 -24.43 6.19 8.07
C GLU A 59 -25.16 7.48 7.68
N GLN A 60 -25.21 8.48 8.59
CA GLN A 60 -25.83 9.77 8.30
C GLN A 60 -25.17 10.45 7.10
N ILE A 61 -23.84 10.50 7.05
CA ILE A 61 -23.10 11.05 5.91
C ILE A 61 -23.50 10.33 4.62
N PHE A 62 -23.59 9.00 4.63
CA PHE A 62 -23.93 8.22 3.45
C PHE A 62 -25.33 8.53 2.92
N GLN A 63 -26.31 8.78 3.79
CA GLN A 63 -27.66 9.17 3.37
C GLN A 63 -27.66 10.46 2.54
N TYR A 64 -26.79 11.43 2.88
CA TYR A 64 -26.64 12.66 2.11
C TYR A 64 -25.95 12.48 0.75
N THR A 65 -25.36 11.31 0.48
CA THR A 65 -24.72 11.02 -0.81
C THR A 65 -25.64 10.33 -1.82
N LEU A 66 -26.87 9.99 -1.41
CA LEU A 66 -27.79 9.27 -2.28
C LEU A 66 -28.25 10.14 -3.45
N PRO A 67 -28.33 9.58 -4.68
CA PRO A 67 -28.90 10.29 -5.80
C PRO A 67 -30.38 10.58 -5.57
N PRO A 68 -30.93 11.67 -6.13
CA PRO A 68 -32.35 11.95 -6.03
C PRO A 68 -33.19 10.87 -6.73
N GLY A 69 -34.27 10.46 -6.08
CA GLY A 69 -35.19 9.44 -6.60
C GLY A 69 -34.77 8.01 -6.25
N PHE A 70 -35.21 7.05 -7.05
CA PHE A 70 -34.90 5.63 -6.82
C PHE A 70 -33.42 5.35 -7.08
N VAL A 71 -32.80 4.65 -6.13
CA VAL A 71 -31.40 4.19 -6.24
C VAL A 71 -31.29 3.22 -7.41
N LYS A 72 -30.45 3.57 -8.39
CA LYS A 72 -30.08 2.68 -9.49
C LYS A 72 -28.71 2.08 -9.21
N PRO A 73 -28.51 0.76 -9.42
CA PRO A 73 -27.22 0.14 -9.20
C PRO A 73 -26.19 0.70 -10.19
N SER A 74 -25.22 1.45 -9.68
CA SER A 74 -24.09 1.99 -10.44
C SER A 74 -22.84 1.98 -9.58
N ILE A 75 -21.74 1.44 -10.11
CA ILE A 75 -20.44 1.46 -9.42
C ILE A 75 -19.89 2.89 -9.22
N ARG A 76 -20.46 3.88 -9.92
CA ARG A 76 -20.06 5.29 -9.86
C ARG A 76 -20.95 6.13 -8.95
N GLN A 77 -21.98 5.54 -8.33
CA GLN A 77 -22.94 6.26 -7.49
C GLN A 77 -23.16 5.53 -6.17
N SER A 78 -23.55 6.27 -5.13
CA SER A 78 -24.01 5.68 -3.88
C SER A 78 -25.29 4.87 -4.10
N PRO A 79 -25.48 3.78 -3.35
CA PRO A 79 -24.64 3.31 -2.24
C PRO A 79 -23.46 2.42 -2.69
N LEU A 80 -23.46 1.91 -3.92
CA LEU A 80 -22.46 0.96 -4.40
C LEU A 80 -21.04 1.53 -4.39
N LEU A 81 -20.87 2.80 -4.76
CA LEU A 81 -19.57 3.49 -4.71
C LEU A 81 -18.95 3.44 -3.30
N LEU A 82 -19.77 3.60 -2.26
CA LEU A 82 -19.31 3.59 -0.86
C LEU A 82 -18.72 2.24 -0.48
N THR A 83 -19.22 1.15 -1.06
CA THR A 83 -18.72 -0.21 -0.83
C THR A 83 -17.33 -0.44 -1.42
N ALA A 84 -16.85 0.42 -2.32
CA ALA A 84 -15.54 0.29 -2.95
C ALA A 84 -14.41 1.06 -2.24
N VAL A 85 -14.74 1.99 -1.34
CA VAL A 85 -13.76 2.91 -0.73
C VAL A 85 -12.81 2.21 0.23
N CYS A 86 -13.34 1.56 1.27
CA CYS A 86 -12.55 0.81 2.25
C CYS A 86 -13.39 -0.26 2.96
N ARG A 87 -12.75 -1.12 3.75
CA ARG A 87 -13.44 -2.21 4.48
C ARG A 87 -14.52 -1.67 5.44
N LYS A 88 -14.23 -0.58 6.15
CA LYS A 88 -15.16 0.03 7.10
C LYS A 88 -16.40 0.59 6.39
N TRP A 89 -16.20 1.36 5.33
CA TRP A 89 -17.30 1.94 4.53
C TRP A 89 -18.18 0.86 3.91
N ARG A 90 -17.56 -0.20 3.38
CA ARG A 90 -18.29 -1.37 2.88
C ARG A 90 -19.16 -2.00 3.96
N SER A 91 -18.62 -2.21 5.17
CA SER A 91 -19.37 -2.77 6.27
C SER A 91 -20.58 -1.91 6.62
N VAL A 92 -20.39 -0.59 6.76
CA VAL A 92 -21.48 0.36 7.07
C VAL A 92 -22.52 0.38 5.95
N ALA A 93 -22.10 0.57 4.70
CA ALA A 93 -23.02 0.69 3.56
C ALA A 93 -23.88 -0.57 3.35
N LEU A 94 -23.32 -1.77 3.57
CA LEU A 94 -24.07 -3.03 3.44
C LEU A 94 -25.00 -3.33 4.62
N SER A 95 -24.73 -2.75 5.80
CA SER A 95 -25.58 -2.96 6.99
C SER A 95 -26.65 -1.90 7.18
N THR A 96 -26.49 -0.72 6.56
CA THR A 96 -27.52 0.32 6.54
C THR A 96 -28.59 0.02 5.49
N ARG A 97 -29.77 -0.39 5.94
CA ARG A 97 -30.92 -0.66 5.05
C ARG A 97 -31.45 0.58 4.32
N SER A 98 -31.38 1.76 4.92
CA SER A 98 -31.92 2.99 4.32
C SER A 98 -31.17 3.49 3.09
N LEU A 99 -30.04 2.86 2.74
CA LEU A 99 -29.26 3.19 1.55
C LEU A 99 -29.69 2.43 0.29
N TRP A 100 -30.47 1.36 0.43
CA TRP A 100 -30.88 0.43 -0.62
C TRP A 100 -32.39 0.50 -0.84
#